data_AF-A0A820SJ64-F1
#
_entry.id   AF-A0A820SJ64-F1
#
_cell.length_a   1.000
_cell.length_b   1.000
_cell.length_c   1.000
_cell.angle_alpha   90.00
_cell.angle_beta   90.00
_cell.angle_gamma   90.00
#
_symmetry.space_group_name_H-M   'P 1'
#
loop_
_entity.id
_entity.type
_entity.pdbx_description
1 polymer ?
#
loop_
_entity_poly.entity_id
_entity_poly.type
_entity_poly.pdbx_seq_one_letter_code
_entity_poly.pdbx_strand_id
1 'polypeptide(L)' 'MDFQRDSIRPLSNYETYLVVKQLHETNNERENGKRGKKGQNRTLEHCNFGLNTVTYETLKYLGQTPCIEQN' A
#
# COMPACT_ATOMS: atom_id res chain seq x y z
N MET A 1 -23.68 16.21 -14.24
CA MET A 1 -22.40 15.84 -13.62
C MET A 1 -22.00 14.52 -14.24
N ASP A 2 -21.38 14.58 -15.41
CA ASP A 2 -20.85 13.40 -16.08
C ASP A 2 -19.66 12.88 -15.26
N PHE A 3 -19.83 11.72 -14.64
CA PHE A 3 -18.70 10.99 -14.08
C PHE A 3 -17.82 10.61 -15.27
N GLN A 4 -16.76 11.39 -15.49
CA GLN A 4 -15.65 11.03 -16.33
C GLN A 4 -15.17 9.67 -15.82
N ARG A 5 -15.55 8.58 -16.51
CA ARG A 5 -14.93 7.27 -16.29
C ARG A 5 -13.51 7.45 -16.81
N ASP A 6 -12.63 7.95 -15.97
CA ASP A 6 -11.20 7.81 -16.17
C ASP A 6 -11.00 6.35 -16.54
N SER A 7 -10.50 6.11 -17.75
CA SER A 7 -10.30 4.78 -18.30
C SER A 7 -9.47 3.98 -17.30
N ILE A 8 -10.13 3.13 -16.50
CA ILE A 8 -9.48 2.23 -15.55
C ILE A 8 -8.74 1.20 -16.41
N ARG A 9 -7.53 1.56 -16.83
CA ARG A 9 -6.65 0.63 -17.52
C ARG A 9 -6.10 -0.36 -16.51
N PRO A 10 -5.90 -1.62 -16.90
CA PRO A 10 -5.19 -2.57 -16.06
C PRO A 10 -3.78 -2.03 -15.76
N LEU A 11 -3.35 -2.21 -14.50
CA LEU A 11 -1.98 -1.99 -14.08
C LEU A 11 -1.18 -3.27 -14.29
N SER A 12 0.08 -3.13 -14.70
CA SER A 12 1.03 -4.24 -14.68
C SER A 12 1.39 -4.64 -13.25
N ASN A 13 1.91 -5.86 -13.08
CA ASN A 13 2.41 -6.33 -11.79
C ASN A 13 3.54 -5.43 -11.26
N TYR A 14 4.40 -4.89 -12.15
CA TYR A 14 5.46 -3.97 -11.78
C TYR A 14 4.91 -2.60 -11.32
N GLU A 15 3.95 -2.01 -12.05
CA GLU A 15 3.28 -0.77 -11.62
C GLU A 15 2.58 -0.96 -10.27
N THR A 16 1.91 -2.10 -10.08
CA THR A 16 1.25 -2.45 -8.82
C THR A 16 2.27 -2.58 -7.69
N TYR A 17 3.40 -3.24 -7.94
CA TYR A 17 4.49 -3.38 -6.97
C TYR A 17 5.03 -2.03 -6.51
N LEU A 18 5.29 -1.09 -7.44
CA LEU A 18 5.79 0.24 -7.09
C LEU A 18 4.81 1.02 -6.21
N VAL A 19 3.52 1.01 -6.56
CA VAL A 19 2.48 1.71 -5.78
C VAL A 19 2.36 1.12 -4.37
N VAL A 20 2.31 -0.20 -4.26
CA VAL A 20 2.17 -0.89 -2.98
C VAL A 20 3.42 -0.71 -2.11
N LYS A 21 4.62 -0.70 -2.72
CA LYS A 21 5.88 -0.44 -2.01
C LYS A 21 5.92 0.97 -1.42
N GLN A 22 5.56 1.97 -2.22
CA GLN A 22 5.49 3.36 -1.75
C GLN A 22 4.49 3.53 -0.61
N LEU A 23 3.35 2.83 -0.66
CA LEU A 23 2.36 2.83 0.41
C LEU A 23 2.90 2.19 1.70
N HIS A 24 3.63 1.08 1.59
CA HIS A 24 4.28 0.43 2.72
C HIS A 24 5.33 1.34 3.39
N GLU A 25 6.19 1.99 2.60
CA GLU A 25 7.20 2.93 3.09
C GLU A 25 6.56 4.14 3.80
N THR A 26 5.52 4.72 3.20
CA THR A 26 4.77 5.84 3.78
C THR A 26 4.12 5.47 5.12
N ASN A 27 3.58 4.24 5.23
CA ASN A 27 2.99 3.75 6.47
C ASN A 27 4.05 3.52 7.55
N ASN A 28 5.20 2.94 7.20
CA ASN A 28 6.32 2.74 8.13
C ASN A 28 6.86 4.07 8.66
N GLU A 29 7.01 5.09 7.80
CA GLU A 29 7.42 6.43 8.22
C GLU A 29 6.41 7.07 9.18
N ARG A 30 5.11 6.90 8.90
CA ARG A 30 4.03 7.39 9.78
C ARG A 30 4.00 6.67 11.13
N GLU A 31 4.21 5.36 11.16
CA GLU A 31 4.26 4.61 12.43
C GLU A 31 5.48 5.01 13.28
N ASN A 32 6.64 5.18 12.64
CA ASN A 32 7.86 5.63 13.32
C ASN A 32 7.73 7.09 13.82
N GLY A 33 7.07 7.98 13.06
CA GLY A 33 6.78 9.35 13.48
C GLY A 33 5.68 9.48 14.55
N LYS A 34 4.77 8.51 14.65
CA LYS A 34 3.67 8.51 15.64
C LYS A 34 4.03 7.90 16.99
N ARG A 35 5.21 7.28 17.15
CA ARG A 35 5.69 6.78 18.47
C ARG A 35 5.72 7.85 19.57
N GLY A 36 5.65 9.14 19.24
CA GLY A 36 5.53 10.25 20.19
C GLY A 36 4.11 10.75 20.50
N LYS A 37 3.06 10.32 19.79
CA LYS A 37 1.66 10.79 20.01
C LYS A 37 0.72 9.61 20.18
N LYS A 38 0.83 8.98 21.35
CA LYS A 38 -0.01 7.85 21.76
C LYS A 38 -1.39 8.37 22.17
N GLY A 39 -2.34 8.29 21.25
CA GLY A 39 -3.75 8.55 21.58
C GLY A 39 -4.60 9.02 20.41
N GLN A 40 -4.84 8.20 19.39
CA GLN A 40 -5.89 8.48 18.41
C GLN A 40 -6.58 7.21 17.91
N ASN A 41 -7.85 7.07 18.32
CA ASN A 41 -8.97 6.39 17.65
C ASN A 41 -8.75 4.92 17.20
N ARG A 42 -9.22 3.96 18.01
CA ARG A 42 -9.16 2.49 17.75
C ARG A 42 -9.66 2.07 16.36
N THR A 43 -10.62 2.79 15.77
CA THR A 43 -11.14 2.48 14.43
C THR A 43 -10.09 2.77 13.34
N LEU A 44 -9.33 3.85 13.48
CA LEU A 44 -8.22 4.19 12.59
C LEU A 44 -7.07 3.20 12.74
N GLU A 45 -6.78 2.73 13.95
CA GLU A 45 -5.77 1.69 14.19
C GLU A 45 -6.14 0.38 13.49
N HIS A 46 -7.42 -0.03 13.54
CA HIS A 46 -7.88 -1.27 12.92
C HIS A 46 -7.90 -1.20 11.38
N CYS A 47 -8.29 -0.06 10.80
CA CYS A 47 -8.20 0.17 9.36
C CYS A 47 -6.74 0.18 8.88
N ASN A 48 -5.82 0.79 9.63
CA ASN A 48 -4.39 0.78 9.29
C ASN A 48 -3.80 -0.63 9.37
N PHE A 49 -4.22 -1.44 10.35
CA PHE A 49 -3.80 -2.84 10.47
C PHE A 49 -4.22 -3.65 9.24
N GLY A 50 -5.50 -3.56 8.82
CA GLY A 50 -5.98 -4.26 7.63
C GLY A 50 -5.28 -3.81 6.34
N LEU A 51 -5.03 -2.51 6.18
CA LEU A 51 -4.27 -1.98 5.03
C LEU A 51 -2.82 -2.48 5.03
N ASN A 52 -2.18 -2.56 6.20
CA ASN A 52 -0.82 -3.09 6.32
C ASN A 52 -0.77 -4.59 5.97
N THR A 53 -1.74 -5.40 6.40
CA THR A 53 -1.80 -6.83 6.04
C THR A 53 -1.94 -7.04 4.53
N VAL A 54 -2.87 -6.33 3.88
CA VAL A 54 -3.08 -6.44 2.43
C VAL A 54 -1.84 -5.99 1.67
N THR A 55 -1.22 -4.89 2.09
CA THR A 55 0.02 -4.36 1.50
C THR A 55 1.16 -5.37 1.60
N TYR A 56 1.34 -5.99 2.77
CA TYR A 56 2.38 -6.99 3.00
C TYR A 56 2.20 -8.24 2.15
N GLU A 57 1.00 -8.85 2.15
CA GLU A 57 0.73 -10.04 1.36
C GLU A 57 0.84 -9.77 -0.15
N THR A 58 0.43 -8.57 -0.61
CA THR A 58 0.58 -8.16 -2.01
C THR A 58 2.05 -8.03 -2.40
N LEU A 59 2.88 -7.37 -1.58
CA LEU A 59 4.32 -7.28 -1.83
C LEU A 59 5.00 -8.65 -1.79
N LYS A 60 4.59 -9.53 -0.87
CA LYS A 60 5.11 -10.90 -0.78
C LYS A 60 4.78 -11.71 -2.03
N TYR A 61 3.53 -11.64 -2.49
CA TYR A 61 3.12 -12.30 -3.72
C TYR A 61 3.89 -11.78 -4.93
N LEU A 62 3.94 -10.45 -5.12
CA LEU A 62 4.68 -9.83 -6.23
C LEU A 62 6.19 -10.12 -6.12
N GLY A 63 6.72 -10.19 -4.90
CA GLY A 63 8.07 -10.63 -4.53
C GLY A 63 8.49 -11.98 -5.12
N GLN A 64 7.52 -12.88 -5.33
CA GLN A 64 7.75 -14.22 -5.87
C GLN A 64 7.59 -14.29 -7.38
N THR A 65 7.25 -13.17 -8.03
CA THR A 65 7.06 -13.11 -9.48
C THR A 65 8.27 -12.44 -10.15
N PRO A 66 8.60 -12.84 -11.40
CA PRO A 66 9.75 -12.28 -12.11
C PRO A 66 9.58 -10.79 -12.51
N CYS A 67 8.46 -10.16 -12.15
CA CYS A 67 8.22 -8.75 -12.47
C CYS A 67 9.15 -7.78 -11.72
N ILE A 68 9.87 -8.26 -10.70
CA ILE A 68 10.83 -7.45 -9.93
C ILE A 68 12.26 -7.56 -10.50
N GLU A 69 12.55 -8.63 -11.25
CA GLU A 69 13.87 -8.90 -11.84
C GLU A 69 14.03 -8.32 -13.26
N GLN A 70 13.09 -7.48 -13.72
CA GLN A 70 13.11 -6.89 -15.07
C GLN A 70 14.15 -5.76 -15.26
N ASN A 71 15.23 -5.75 -14.46
CA ASN A 71 16.34 -4.80 -14.58
C ASN A 71 17.39 -5.26 -15.59
#